data_AF-A0A679HLE5-F1
#
_entry.id   AF-A0A679HLE5-F1
#
_cell.length_a   1.000
_cell.length_b   1.000
_cell.length_c   1.000
_cell.angle_alpha   90.00
_cell.angle_beta   90.00
_cell.angle_gamma   90.00
#
_symmetry.space_group_name_H-M   'P 1'
#
loop_
_entity.id
_entity.type
_entity.pdbx_description
1 polymer ?
#
loop_
_entity_poly.entity_id
_entity_poly.type
_entity_poly.pdbx_seq_one_letter_code
_entity_poly.pdbx_strand_id
1 'polypeptide(L)'
;MKRNYVKYTSGAILTGLILFTSCQSTREVQANYEVAQIEGTRICMDSTWDAHPDEKAAALLKPYKEKIDKMMYEVIGVSEMTMEKGRPESLLSNLVAEVLRLSAERVLKHPADIGIMNMGGLRNILPQGNITVDAVFEILPFENSLCVLTMKGTEIKRLMEVIASLHGEGLSGAHLEITKDGKLLKATVQEKEIEDDKDYTVATIDYLADGNDGLTPFINADKRECPDGLTLRGLFLDYVRQQTAAGKKITSKLDGRITVVPASDRK
;
A
#
# COMPACT_ATOMS: atom_id res chain seq x y z
N MET A 1 86.46 18.77 36.76
CA MET A 1 85.27 17.90 36.61
C MET A 1 83.93 18.65 36.43
N LYS A 2 83.86 19.83 35.77
CA LYS A 2 82.59 20.63 35.70
C LYS A 2 82.18 21.17 34.32
N ARG A 3 82.79 20.73 33.21
CA ARG A 3 82.56 21.34 31.87
C ARG A 3 81.79 20.49 30.85
N ASN A 4 81.44 19.25 31.18
CA ASN A 4 80.72 18.36 30.25
C ASN A 4 79.24 18.17 30.58
N TYR A 5 78.78 18.43 31.82
CA TYR A 5 77.36 18.25 32.18
C TYR A 5 76.41 19.26 31.53
N VAL A 6 76.85 20.50 31.27
CA VAL A 6 76.00 21.56 30.70
C VAL A 6 75.61 21.28 29.24
N LYS A 7 76.44 20.57 28.47
CA LYS A 7 76.11 20.22 27.08
C LYS A 7 75.07 19.09 26.98
N TYR A 8 75.07 18.15 27.92
CA TYR A 8 74.08 17.06 27.94
C TYR A 8 72.73 17.51 28.52
N THR A 9 72.70 18.47 29.45
CA THR A 9 71.44 19.01 29.99
C THR A 9 70.71 19.90 28.97
N SER A 10 71.42 20.72 28.18
CA SER A 10 70.77 21.47 27.08
C SER A 10 70.26 20.57 25.95
N GLY A 11 70.98 19.49 25.62
CA GLY A 11 70.52 18.50 24.64
C GLY A 11 69.27 17.75 25.11
N ALA A 12 69.23 17.33 26.38
CA ALA A 12 68.09 16.61 26.93
C ALA A 12 66.83 17.49 27.05
N ILE A 13 66.98 18.78 27.36
CA ILE A 13 65.84 19.73 27.40
C ILE A 13 65.31 20.01 25.98
N LEU A 14 66.19 20.17 24.99
CA LEU A 14 65.78 20.38 23.59
C LEU A 14 65.10 19.13 23.00
N THR A 15 65.58 17.94 23.34
CA THR A 15 64.97 16.66 22.89
C THR A 15 63.65 16.39 23.63
N GLY A 16 63.55 16.76 24.91
CA GLY A 16 62.30 16.68 25.68
C GLY A 16 61.22 17.62 25.16
N LEU A 17 61.57 18.86 24.80
CA LEU A 17 60.63 19.83 24.21
C LEU A 17 60.10 19.39 22.83
N ILE A 18 60.90 18.67 22.04
CA ILE A 18 60.49 18.13 20.72
C ILE A 18 59.57 16.90 20.90
N LEU A 19 59.74 16.12 21.96
CA LEU A 19 58.89 14.94 22.22
C LEU A 19 57.50 15.31 22.80
N PHE A 20 57.37 16.43 23.51
CA PHE A 20 56.07 16.90 24.03
C PHE A 20 55.23 17.70 23.02
N THR A 21 55.80 18.19 21.91
CA THR A 21 55.03 18.79 20.81
C THR A 21 54.50 17.76 19.81
N SER A 22 55.01 16.52 19.86
CA SER A 22 54.56 15.44 18.96
C SER A 22 53.24 14.77 19.37
N CYS A 23 52.64 15.16 20.51
CA CYS A 23 51.34 14.64 20.97
C CYS A 23 50.15 15.56 20.64
N GLN A 24 50.27 16.50 19.69
CA GLN A 24 49.14 17.32 19.24
C GLN A 24 48.80 17.23 17.75
N SER A 25 49.43 16.35 16.97
CA SER A 25 49.10 16.24 15.54
C SER A 25 49.08 14.81 15.00
N THR A 26 48.36 13.94 15.70
CA THR A 26 47.56 12.91 15.03
C THR A 26 46.16 12.97 15.62
N ARG A 27 45.56 14.18 15.56
CA ARG A 27 44.15 14.22 15.20
C ARG A 27 44.14 13.53 13.85
N GLU A 28 43.74 12.26 13.82
CA GLU A 28 43.25 11.66 12.58
C GLU A 28 42.39 12.76 11.95
N VAL A 29 42.86 13.28 10.82
CA VAL A 29 42.00 14.07 9.95
C VAL A 29 41.04 13.03 9.38
N GLN A 30 40.15 12.54 10.23
CA GLN A 30 38.85 12.11 9.82
C GLN A 30 38.29 13.38 9.22
N ALA A 31 38.42 13.49 7.89
CA ALA A 31 37.82 14.57 7.16
C ALA A 31 36.33 14.49 7.52
N ASN A 32 35.90 15.35 8.44
CA ASN A 32 34.51 15.55 8.75
C ASN A 32 33.95 16.22 7.51
N TYR A 33 33.60 15.40 6.51
CA TYR A 33 32.86 15.84 5.35
C TYR A 33 31.48 16.25 5.86
N GLU A 34 31.34 17.53 6.15
CA GLU A 34 30.05 18.14 6.37
C GLU A 34 29.50 18.54 5.00
N VAL A 35 28.26 18.18 4.72
CA VAL A 35 27.58 18.59 3.50
C VAL A 35 27.49 20.11 3.52
N ALA A 36 28.31 20.78 2.70
CA ALA A 36 28.40 22.23 2.68
C ALA A 36 27.11 22.88 2.15
N GLN A 37 26.44 22.23 1.19
CA GLN A 37 25.19 22.69 0.61
C GLN A 37 24.48 21.55 -0.12
N ILE A 38 23.15 21.53 -0.06
CA ILE A 38 22.29 20.72 -0.94
C ILE A 38 21.44 21.70 -1.73
N GLU A 39 21.60 21.71 -3.05
CA GLU A 39 20.72 22.44 -3.96
C GLU A 39 19.79 21.45 -4.65
N GLY A 40 18.50 21.79 -4.72
CA GLY A 40 17.50 21.01 -5.43
C GLY A 40 16.64 21.92 -6.29
N THR A 41 16.41 21.53 -7.53
CA THR A 41 15.49 22.20 -8.44
C THR A 41 14.33 21.28 -8.78
N ARG A 42 13.15 21.84 -8.98
CA ARG A 42 12.00 21.10 -9.52
C ARG A 42 12.05 21.21 -11.03
N ILE A 43 12.09 20.06 -11.69
CA ILE A 43 11.90 19.98 -13.14
C ILE A 43 10.42 19.66 -13.37
N CYS A 44 9.71 20.56 -14.05
CA CYS A 44 8.32 20.32 -14.43
C CYS A 44 8.30 19.29 -15.58
N MET A 45 7.62 18.16 -15.37
CA MET A 45 7.35 17.17 -16.42
C MET A 45 6.03 17.55 -17.11
N ASP A 46 6.11 18.44 -18.08
CA ASP A 46 4.98 18.88 -18.92
C ASP A 46 5.26 18.62 -20.42
N SER A 47 4.35 19.06 -21.27
CA SER A 47 4.41 18.84 -22.72
C SER A 47 5.61 19.48 -23.42
N THR A 48 6.39 20.32 -22.73
CA THR A 48 7.64 20.88 -23.27
C THR A 48 8.61 19.77 -23.71
N TRP A 49 8.66 18.67 -22.96
CA TRP A 49 9.55 17.53 -23.25
C TRP A 49 9.03 16.63 -24.37
N ASP A 50 7.75 16.68 -24.68
CA ASP A 50 7.11 15.90 -25.75
C ASP A 50 7.31 16.51 -27.14
N ALA A 51 7.69 17.79 -27.20
CA ALA A 51 7.86 18.52 -28.47
C ALA A 51 9.04 18.01 -29.31
N HIS A 52 10.09 17.51 -28.66
CA HIS A 52 11.31 17.01 -29.31
C HIS A 52 11.82 15.75 -28.59
N PRO A 53 11.14 14.61 -28.77
CA PRO A 53 11.58 13.36 -28.14
C PRO A 53 12.92 12.91 -28.73
N ASP A 54 13.77 12.30 -27.91
CA ASP A 54 15.02 11.71 -28.39
C ASP A 54 14.72 10.52 -29.32
N GLU A 55 15.06 10.67 -30.61
CA GLU A 55 14.76 9.66 -31.62
C GLU A 55 15.45 8.32 -31.36
N LYS A 56 16.65 8.33 -30.77
CA LYS A 56 17.40 7.11 -30.44
C LYS A 56 16.75 6.38 -29.28
N ALA A 57 16.31 7.10 -28.25
CA ALA A 57 15.56 6.54 -27.13
C ALA A 57 14.21 5.99 -27.60
N ALA A 58 13.48 6.73 -28.43
CA ALA A 58 12.22 6.27 -29.01
C ALA A 58 12.40 5.00 -29.84
N ALA A 59 13.43 4.95 -30.71
CA ALA A 59 13.74 3.77 -31.51
C ALA A 59 14.14 2.57 -30.64
N LEU A 60 14.90 2.80 -29.57
CA LEU A 60 15.27 1.76 -28.59
C LEU A 60 14.05 1.17 -27.87
N LEU A 61 13.10 2.02 -27.46
CA LEU A 61 11.92 1.61 -26.70
C LEU A 61 10.83 0.99 -27.57
N LYS A 62 10.75 1.36 -28.86
CA LYS A 62 9.71 0.92 -29.79
C LYS A 62 9.39 -0.58 -29.75
N PRO A 63 10.34 -1.53 -29.91
CA PRO A 63 10.00 -2.96 -29.90
C PRO A 63 9.46 -3.44 -28.55
N TYR A 64 9.90 -2.85 -27.44
CA TYR A 64 9.36 -3.17 -26.11
C TYR A 64 7.95 -2.63 -25.94
N LYS A 65 7.71 -1.39 -26.38
CA LYS A 65 6.39 -0.76 -26.38
C LYS A 65 5.40 -1.58 -27.19
N GLU A 66 5.73 -1.94 -28.43
CA GLU A 66 4.85 -2.76 -29.28
C GLU A 66 4.48 -4.11 -28.63
N LYS A 67 5.45 -4.75 -27.96
CA LYS A 67 5.20 -6.00 -27.22
C LYS A 67 4.29 -5.77 -26.01
N ILE A 68 4.53 -4.73 -25.22
CA ILE A 68 3.74 -4.38 -24.04
C ILE A 68 2.33 -3.98 -24.44
N ASP A 69 2.17 -3.09 -25.43
CA ASP A 69 0.87 -2.62 -25.92
C ASP A 69 0.00 -3.79 -26.37
N LYS A 70 0.58 -4.80 -27.04
CA LYS A 70 -0.15 -6.01 -27.44
C LYS A 70 -0.71 -6.82 -26.26
N MET A 71 0.00 -6.85 -25.12
CA MET A 71 -0.44 -7.54 -23.91
C MET A 71 -1.43 -6.69 -23.11
N MET A 72 -1.17 -5.39 -23.01
CA MET A 72 -1.94 -4.47 -22.18
C MET A 72 -3.31 -4.14 -22.80
N TYR A 73 -3.41 -4.04 -24.13
CA TYR A 73 -4.68 -3.75 -24.80
C TYR A 73 -5.53 -4.98 -25.13
N GLU A 74 -5.17 -6.16 -24.63
CA GLU A 74 -6.06 -7.32 -24.63
C GLU A 74 -7.34 -7.00 -23.86
N VAL A 75 -8.50 -7.13 -24.53
CA VAL A 75 -9.81 -7.03 -23.89
C VAL A 75 -10.14 -8.36 -23.21
N ILE A 76 -10.35 -8.32 -21.90
CA ILE A 76 -10.55 -9.50 -21.04
C ILE A 76 -11.99 -9.64 -20.51
N GLY A 77 -12.82 -8.63 -20.73
CA GLY A 77 -14.21 -8.61 -20.28
C GLY A 77 -14.93 -7.31 -20.60
N VAL A 78 -16.13 -7.16 -20.07
CA VAL A 78 -16.96 -5.96 -20.25
C VAL A 78 -17.50 -5.52 -18.89
N SER A 79 -17.28 -4.24 -18.55
CA SER A 79 -17.92 -3.58 -17.42
C SER A 79 -19.32 -3.13 -17.82
N GLU A 80 -20.31 -3.50 -17.02
CA GLU A 80 -21.71 -3.12 -17.24
C GLU A 80 -21.94 -1.62 -17.02
N MET A 81 -21.18 -1.01 -16.11
CA MET A 81 -21.32 0.39 -15.70
C MET A 81 -19.97 0.99 -15.33
N THR A 82 -19.89 2.32 -15.27
CA THR A 82 -18.71 2.99 -14.70
C THR A 82 -18.69 2.77 -13.20
N MET A 83 -17.56 2.31 -12.67
CA MET A 83 -17.33 2.11 -11.24
C MET A 83 -16.24 3.06 -10.76
N GLU A 84 -16.66 4.05 -9.99
CA GLU A 84 -15.75 4.99 -9.35
C GLU A 84 -15.29 4.49 -7.99
N LYS A 85 -14.24 5.12 -7.46
CA LYS A 85 -13.79 4.97 -6.08
C LYS A 85 -14.19 6.18 -5.25
N GLY A 86 -14.65 5.97 -4.03
CA GLY A 86 -15.12 7.04 -3.16
C GLY A 86 -15.49 6.55 -1.77
N ARG A 87 -15.38 7.46 -0.81
CA ARG A 87 -15.84 7.24 0.56
C ARG A 87 -17.29 7.73 0.71
N PRO A 88 -18.09 7.13 1.60
CA PRO A 88 -17.75 6.01 2.49
C PRO A 88 -17.84 4.64 1.81
N GLU A 89 -18.49 4.56 0.66
CA GLU A 89 -18.72 3.35 -0.11
C GLU A 89 -18.67 3.70 -1.61
N SER A 90 -18.17 2.80 -2.44
CA SER A 90 -18.17 2.98 -3.89
C SER A 90 -18.21 1.67 -4.65
N LEU A 91 -18.68 1.71 -5.89
CA LEU A 91 -18.82 0.52 -6.73
C LEU A 91 -17.48 -0.22 -6.91
N LEU A 92 -16.40 0.52 -7.16
CA LEU A 92 -15.09 -0.09 -7.40
C LEU A 92 -14.49 -0.66 -6.12
N SER A 93 -14.58 0.07 -5.00
CA SER A 93 -14.05 -0.41 -3.72
C SER A 93 -14.81 -1.65 -3.23
N ASN A 94 -16.13 -1.69 -3.42
CA ASN A 94 -16.96 -2.85 -3.09
C ASN A 94 -16.57 -4.08 -3.93
N LEU A 95 -16.36 -3.89 -5.23
CA LEU A 95 -15.98 -4.97 -6.13
C LEU A 95 -14.60 -5.54 -5.76
N VAL A 96 -13.61 -4.69 -5.56
CA VAL A 96 -12.24 -5.13 -5.24
C VAL A 96 -12.19 -5.84 -3.88
N ALA A 97 -12.90 -5.32 -2.88
CA ALA A 97 -13.03 -5.99 -1.59
C ALA A 97 -13.74 -7.35 -1.71
N GLU A 98 -14.77 -7.46 -2.56
CA GLU A 98 -15.42 -8.75 -2.83
C GLU A 98 -14.49 -9.74 -3.53
N VAL A 99 -13.70 -9.28 -4.52
CA VAL A 99 -12.71 -10.12 -5.18
C VAL A 99 -11.69 -10.67 -4.17
N LEU A 100 -11.19 -9.85 -3.24
CA LEU A 100 -10.33 -10.33 -2.15
C LEU A 100 -11.03 -11.37 -1.28
N ARG A 101 -12.27 -11.08 -0.83
CA ARG A 101 -13.07 -11.98 0.01
C ARG A 101 -13.26 -13.35 -0.62
N LEU A 102 -13.63 -13.39 -1.89
CA LEU A 102 -13.80 -14.63 -2.67
C LEU A 102 -12.46 -15.32 -2.93
N SER A 103 -11.39 -14.57 -3.20
CA SER A 103 -10.07 -15.13 -3.49
C SER A 103 -9.46 -15.88 -2.29
N ALA A 104 -9.92 -15.61 -1.07
CA ALA A 104 -9.54 -16.37 0.12
C ALA A 104 -9.85 -17.87 0.00
N GLU A 105 -10.76 -18.29 -0.89
CA GLU A 105 -10.99 -19.71 -1.22
C GLU A 105 -9.71 -20.46 -1.61
N ARG A 106 -8.72 -19.76 -2.18
CA ARG A 106 -7.42 -20.37 -2.54
C ARG A 106 -6.66 -20.87 -1.31
N VAL A 107 -6.86 -20.21 -0.16
CA VAL A 107 -6.24 -20.55 1.14
C VAL A 107 -7.19 -21.39 1.98
N LEU A 108 -8.41 -20.90 2.23
CA LEU A 108 -9.36 -21.46 3.19
C LEU A 108 -10.27 -22.55 2.62
N LYS A 109 -10.34 -22.72 1.29
CA LYS A 109 -11.33 -23.56 0.58
C LYS A 109 -12.78 -23.05 0.65
N HIS A 110 -12.99 -21.87 1.19
CA HIS A 110 -14.23 -21.10 1.16
C HIS A 110 -13.89 -19.58 1.19
N PRO A 111 -14.82 -18.67 0.84
CA PRO A 111 -14.59 -17.24 0.99
C PRO A 111 -14.27 -16.85 2.43
N ALA A 112 -13.50 -15.77 2.60
CA ALA A 112 -13.34 -15.16 3.91
C ALA A 112 -14.67 -14.53 4.38
N ASP A 113 -14.77 -14.28 5.68
CA ASP A 113 -15.92 -13.59 6.24
C ASP A 113 -16.00 -12.15 5.75
N ILE A 114 -14.84 -11.48 5.67
CA ILE A 114 -14.71 -10.07 5.34
C ILE A 114 -13.65 -9.88 4.25
N GLY A 115 -13.90 -8.98 3.31
CA GLY A 115 -12.88 -8.47 2.37
C GLY A 115 -12.62 -6.99 2.62
N ILE A 116 -11.36 -6.57 2.65
CA ILE A 116 -10.99 -5.17 2.90
C ILE A 116 -9.92 -4.68 1.92
N MET A 117 -10.19 -3.53 1.31
CA MET A 117 -9.26 -2.80 0.44
C MET A 117 -9.24 -1.32 0.79
N ASN A 118 -8.04 -0.72 0.87
CA ASN A 118 -7.90 0.71 1.12
C ASN A 118 -8.20 1.54 -0.14
N MET A 119 -8.86 2.69 0.04
CA MET A 119 -9.24 3.62 -1.02
C MET A 119 -8.02 4.21 -1.75
N GLY A 120 -6.90 4.36 -1.03
CA GLY A 120 -5.63 4.87 -1.56
C GLY A 120 -4.94 3.91 -2.53
N GLY A 121 -5.19 2.60 -2.38
CA GLY A 121 -4.67 1.56 -3.26
C GLY A 121 -5.35 1.49 -4.62
N LEU A 122 -6.56 2.06 -4.75
CA LEU A 122 -7.30 2.18 -6.00
C LEU A 122 -6.89 3.49 -6.70
N ARG A 123 -6.31 3.39 -7.90
CA ARG A 123 -5.64 4.54 -8.54
C ARG A 123 -6.36 5.13 -9.74
N ASN A 124 -7.31 4.40 -10.31
CA ASN A 124 -8.19 4.88 -11.37
C ASN A 124 -9.63 4.37 -11.17
N ILE A 125 -10.55 4.76 -12.04
CA ILE A 125 -11.91 4.22 -12.14
C ILE A 125 -11.95 3.04 -13.12
N LEU A 126 -13.01 2.22 -13.06
CA LEU A 126 -13.32 1.24 -14.12
C LEU A 126 -14.43 1.79 -15.01
N PRO A 127 -14.15 2.25 -16.24
CA PRO A 127 -15.18 2.77 -17.13
C PRO A 127 -16.14 1.68 -17.60
N GLN A 128 -17.36 2.06 -17.95
CA GLN A 128 -18.29 1.19 -18.68
C GLN A 128 -17.69 0.77 -20.04
N GLY A 129 -17.93 -0.49 -20.44
CA GLY A 129 -17.49 -1.01 -21.73
C GLY A 129 -16.35 -2.01 -21.61
N ASN A 130 -15.49 -2.09 -22.62
CA ASN A 130 -14.41 -3.09 -22.66
C ASN A 130 -13.43 -2.88 -21.50
N ILE A 131 -13.10 -3.98 -20.81
CA ILE A 131 -12.05 -4.02 -19.79
C ILE A 131 -10.80 -4.58 -20.44
N THR A 132 -9.74 -3.79 -20.47
CA THR A 132 -8.42 -4.22 -20.93
C THR A 132 -7.54 -4.65 -19.76
N VAL A 133 -6.46 -5.39 -20.02
CA VAL A 133 -5.42 -5.66 -19.02
C VAL A 133 -4.84 -4.35 -18.49
N ASP A 134 -4.57 -3.39 -19.38
CA ASP A 134 -4.11 -2.03 -19.07
C ASP A 134 -4.98 -1.32 -18.03
N ALA A 135 -6.30 -1.33 -18.21
CA ALA A 135 -7.23 -0.71 -17.27
C ALA A 135 -7.10 -1.31 -15.86
N VAL A 136 -6.87 -2.61 -15.75
CA VAL A 136 -6.64 -3.25 -14.44
C VAL A 136 -5.30 -2.85 -13.84
N PHE A 137 -4.25 -2.69 -14.65
CA PHE A 137 -2.95 -2.15 -14.20
C PHE A 137 -3.06 -0.70 -13.73
N GLU A 138 -3.85 0.14 -14.40
CA GLU A 138 -4.08 1.52 -13.98
C GLU A 138 -4.87 1.61 -12.66
N ILE A 139 -5.84 0.71 -12.45
CA ILE A 139 -6.64 0.70 -11.22
C ILE A 139 -5.83 0.13 -10.04
N LEU A 140 -5.11 -0.96 -10.27
CA LEU A 140 -4.38 -1.76 -9.27
C LEU A 140 -2.87 -1.83 -9.61
N PRO A 141 -2.13 -0.72 -9.56
CA PRO A 141 -0.74 -0.68 -10.05
C PRO A 141 0.28 -1.29 -9.09
N PHE A 142 -0.09 -1.53 -7.83
CA PHE A 142 0.82 -2.06 -6.83
C PHE A 142 0.87 -3.59 -6.88
N GLU A 143 2.06 -4.16 -6.68
CA GLU A 143 2.30 -5.61 -6.60
C GLU A 143 1.91 -6.19 -5.23
N ASN A 144 0.80 -5.71 -4.66
CA ASN A 144 0.33 -6.19 -3.36
C ASN A 144 -0.26 -7.60 -3.50
N SER A 145 0.03 -8.46 -2.52
CA SER A 145 -0.43 -9.85 -2.50
C SER A 145 -1.61 -10.05 -1.55
N LEU A 146 -2.47 -11.02 -1.85
CA LEU A 146 -3.54 -11.46 -0.95
C LEU A 146 -2.92 -11.91 0.38
N CYS A 147 -3.50 -11.43 1.48
CA CYS A 147 -3.29 -11.96 2.82
C CYS A 147 -4.62 -12.30 3.44
N VAL A 148 -4.72 -13.51 4.01
CA VAL A 148 -5.86 -13.98 4.78
C VAL A 148 -5.45 -13.99 6.25
N LEU A 149 -6.21 -13.27 7.06
CA LEU A 149 -5.99 -13.10 8.49
C LEU A 149 -7.09 -13.82 9.27
N THR A 150 -6.75 -14.41 10.40
CA THR A 150 -7.72 -14.85 11.41
C THR A 150 -7.59 -13.95 12.63
N MET A 151 -8.71 -13.37 13.07
CA MET A 151 -8.74 -12.37 14.12
C MET A 151 -9.93 -12.60 15.05
N LYS A 152 -9.74 -12.35 16.35
CA LYS A 152 -10.85 -12.29 17.32
C LYS A 152 -11.83 -11.17 17.02
N GLY A 153 -13.09 -11.38 17.36
CA GLY A 153 -14.15 -10.37 17.20
C GLY A 153 -13.86 -9.05 17.89
N THR A 154 -13.11 -9.06 19.01
CA THR A 154 -12.61 -7.84 19.66
C THR A 154 -11.71 -7.00 18.74
N GLU A 155 -10.79 -7.64 17.99
CA GLU A 155 -9.94 -6.96 17.00
C GLU A 155 -10.74 -6.57 15.75
N ILE A 156 -11.74 -7.37 15.35
CA ILE A 156 -12.67 -6.98 14.27
C ILE A 156 -13.43 -5.70 14.64
N LYS A 157 -13.94 -5.58 15.87
CA LYS A 157 -14.62 -4.35 16.32
C LYS A 157 -13.69 -3.13 16.25
N ARG A 158 -12.45 -3.27 16.74
CA ARG A 158 -11.42 -2.22 16.63
C ARG A 158 -11.12 -1.86 15.17
N LEU A 159 -11.04 -2.86 14.30
CA LEU A 159 -10.85 -2.64 12.86
C LEU A 159 -12.01 -1.84 12.25
N MET A 160 -13.25 -2.14 12.60
CA MET A 160 -14.42 -1.38 12.13
C MET A 160 -14.43 0.05 12.66
N GLU A 161 -13.97 0.29 13.89
CA GLU A 161 -13.78 1.64 14.44
C GLU A 161 -12.74 2.44 13.64
N VAL A 162 -11.63 1.81 13.26
CA VAL A 162 -10.61 2.45 12.40
C VAL A 162 -11.20 2.77 11.03
N ILE A 163 -11.88 1.83 10.38
CA ILE A 163 -12.51 2.06 9.07
C ILE A 163 -13.51 3.21 9.14
N ALA A 164 -14.30 3.29 10.22
CA ALA A 164 -15.19 4.41 10.47
C ALA A 164 -14.43 5.73 10.60
N SER A 165 -13.32 5.77 11.33
CA SER A 165 -12.49 6.98 11.51
C SER A 165 -11.84 7.48 10.21
N LEU A 166 -11.59 6.55 9.29
CA LEU A 166 -11.13 6.85 7.93
C LEU A 166 -12.27 7.32 7.01
N HIS A 167 -13.51 7.36 7.51
CA HIS A 167 -14.74 7.68 6.77
C HIS A 167 -15.11 6.62 5.73
N GLY A 168 -14.75 5.35 5.97
CA GLY A 168 -15.16 4.18 5.16
C GLY A 168 -14.15 3.75 4.10
N GLU A 169 -13.89 2.45 3.99
CA GLU A 169 -12.94 1.83 3.05
C GLU A 169 -13.66 0.88 2.09
N GLY A 170 -12.94 0.25 1.16
CA GLY A 170 -13.48 -0.90 0.43
C GLY A 170 -13.76 -2.06 1.39
N LEU A 171 -15.02 -2.46 1.49
CA LEU A 171 -15.48 -3.48 2.44
C LEU A 171 -16.35 -4.49 1.70
N SER A 172 -16.30 -5.77 2.08
CA SER A 172 -17.30 -6.77 1.69
C SER A 172 -17.54 -7.76 2.84
N GLY A 173 -18.77 -8.28 2.96
CA GLY A 173 -19.16 -9.24 4.00
C GLY A 173 -19.47 -8.63 5.38
N ALA A 174 -19.47 -7.30 5.50
CA ALA A 174 -19.79 -6.58 6.73
C ALA A 174 -20.56 -5.29 6.43
N HIS A 175 -21.32 -4.80 7.42
CA HIS A 175 -22.06 -3.53 7.35
C HIS A 175 -21.65 -2.62 8.50
N LEU A 176 -21.48 -1.32 8.20
CA LEU A 176 -21.15 -0.28 9.17
C LEU A 176 -22.16 0.86 9.09
N GLU A 177 -22.62 1.29 10.25
CA GLU A 177 -23.27 2.58 10.46
C GLU A 177 -22.25 3.50 11.15
N ILE A 178 -21.94 4.64 10.53
CA ILE A 178 -20.95 5.59 11.03
C ILE A 178 -21.53 6.99 11.16
N THR A 179 -20.94 7.81 12.00
CA THR A 179 -21.25 9.23 12.08
C THR A 179 -20.51 10.02 11.00
N LYS A 180 -20.96 11.25 10.72
CA LYS A 180 -20.26 12.16 9.81
C LYS A 180 -18.83 12.49 10.26
N ASP A 181 -18.57 12.48 11.57
CA ASP A 181 -17.26 12.69 12.19
C ASP A 181 -16.41 11.41 12.30
N GLY A 182 -16.84 10.30 11.69
CA GLY A 182 -16.05 9.07 11.60
C GLY A 182 -16.10 8.18 12.84
N LYS A 183 -17.16 8.24 13.64
CA LYS A 183 -17.36 7.31 14.76
C LYS A 183 -18.21 6.13 14.31
N LEU A 184 -17.83 4.93 14.73
CA LEU A 184 -18.64 3.74 14.54
C LEU A 184 -19.86 3.79 15.47
N LEU A 185 -21.06 3.54 14.92
CA LEU A 185 -22.30 3.38 15.67
C LEU A 185 -22.69 1.91 15.77
N LYS A 186 -22.58 1.18 14.67
CA LYS A 186 -22.92 -0.24 14.58
C LYS A 186 -22.05 -0.92 13.54
N ALA A 187 -21.66 -2.17 13.81
CA ALA A 187 -21.03 -3.04 12.83
C ALA A 187 -21.61 -4.45 12.90
N THR A 188 -21.84 -5.07 11.75
CA THR A 188 -22.20 -6.49 11.63
C THR A 188 -21.29 -7.18 10.63
N VAL A 189 -21.10 -8.48 10.79
CA VAL A 189 -20.38 -9.35 9.85
C VAL A 189 -21.34 -10.46 9.43
N GLN A 190 -21.53 -10.64 8.12
CA GLN A 190 -22.50 -11.59 7.56
C GLN A 190 -23.90 -11.45 8.17
N GLU A 191 -24.39 -10.21 8.28
CA GLU A 191 -25.68 -9.86 8.90
C GLU A 191 -25.84 -10.23 10.38
N LYS A 192 -24.74 -10.54 11.08
CA LYS A 192 -24.75 -10.90 12.50
C LYS A 192 -23.90 -9.95 13.33
N GLU A 193 -24.28 -9.77 14.59
CA GLU A 193 -23.48 -9.05 15.57
C GLU A 193 -22.11 -9.70 15.73
N ILE A 194 -21.10 -8.88 16.02
CA ILE A 194 -19.73 -9.35 16.19
C ILE A 194 -19.57 -9.90 17.62
N GLU A 195 -19.23 -11.18 17.72
CA GLU A 195 -19.01 -11.90 18.97
C GLU A 195 -17.53 -11.81 19.37
N ASP A 196 -17.23 -11.38 20.60
CA ASP A 196 -15.87 -11.02 21.02
C ASP A 196 -14.85 -12.18 20.89
N ASP A 197 -15.23 -13.38 21.34
CA ASP A 197 -14.32 -14.54 21.41
C ASP A 197 -14.31 -15.38 20.13
N LYS A 198 -15.16 -15.04 19.15
CA LYS A 198 -15.27 -15.76 17.89
C LYS A 198 -14.15 -15.36 16.94
N ASP A 199 -13.63 -16.34 16.20
CA ASP A 199 -12.67 -16.12 15.13
C ASP A 199 -13.38 -15.70 13.84
N TYR A 200 -12.85 -14.66 13.20
CA TYR A 200 -13.28 -14.17 11.91
C TYR A 200 -12.10 -14.20 10.94
N THR A 201 -12.40 -14.48 9.67
CA THR A 201 -11.45 -14.47 8.58
C THR A 201 -11.56 -13.20 7.76
N VAL A 202 -10.44 -12.52 7.54
CA VAL A 202 -10.36 -11.29 6.74
C VAL A 202 -9.41 -11.49 5.58
N ALA A 203 -9.89 -11.26 4.36
CA ALA A 203 -9.07 -11.17 3.18
C ALA A 203 -8.70 -9.71 2.90
N THR A 204 -7.41 -9.41 2.88
CA THR A 204 -6.89 -8.09 2.56
C THR A 204 -5.59 -8.22 1.75
N ILE A 205 -4.82 -7.15 1.65
CA ILE A 205 -3.50 -7.16 1.02
C ILE A 205 -2.37 -7.09 2.05
N ASP A 206 -1.21 -7.63 1.71
CA ASP A 206 0.03 -7.58 2.50
C ASP A 206 0.37 -6.20 3.06
N TYR A 207 0.29 -5.16 2.22
CA TYR A 207 0.50 -3.77 2.66
C TYR A 207 -0.40 -3.40 3.84
N LEU A 208 -1.68 -3.77 3.83
CA LEU A 208 -2.60 -3.47 4.94
C LEU A 208 -2.43 -4.44 6.10
N ALA A 209 -2.09 -5.70 5.83
CA ALA A 209 -1.80 -6.69 6.86
C ALA A 209 -0.61 -6.29 7.76
N ASP A 210 0.28 -5.42 7.26
CA ASP A 210 1.37 -4.81 8.03
C ASP A 210 0.93 -3.59 8.88
N GLY A 211 -0.36 -3.25 8.87
CA GLY A 211 -0.94 -2.15 9.65
C GLY A 211 -0.85 -0.76 8.99
N ASN A 212 -0.43 -0.69 7.73
CA ASN A 212 -0.34 0.56 6.99
C ASN A 212 -1.72 1.23 6.79
N ASP A 213 -1.71 2.51 6.40
CA ASP A 213 -2.90 3.37 6.28
C ASP A 213 -3.76 3.46 7.56
N GLY A 214 -3.16 3.15 8.71
CA GLY A 214 -3.82 3.21 10.01
C GLY A 214 -4.61 1.95 10.39
N LEU A 215 -4.68 0.92 9.52
CA LEU A 215 -5.33 -0.38 9.78
C LEU A 215 -4.51 -1.27 10.73
N THR A 216 -3.96 -0.66 11.77
CA THR A 216 -3.10 -1.27 12.79
C THR A 216 -3.71 -2.49 13.49
N PRO A 217 -5.05 -2.67 13.67
CA PRO A 217 -5.57 -3.90 14.24
C PRO A 217 -5.17 -5.17 13.48
N PHE A 218 -4.83 -5.07 12.18
CA PHE A 218 -4.35 -6.22 11.42
C PHE A 218 -3.05 -6.84 11.95
N ILE A 219 -2.20 -6.06 12.63
CA ILE A 219 -0.94 -6.57 13.20
C ILE A 219 -1.20 -7.53 14.38
N ASN A 220 -2.40 -7.50 14.95
CA ASN A 220 -2.82 -8.34 16.08
C ASN A 220 -3.53 -9.63 15.63
N ALA A 221 -3.49 -9.97 14.34
CA ALA A 221 -4.10 -11.21 13.85
C ALA A 221 -3.44 -12.45 14.47
N ASP A 222 -4.25 -13.39 14.94
CA ASP A 222 -3.79 -14.66 15.53
C ASP A 222 -3.12 -15.55 14.48
N LYS A 223 -3.58 -15.45 13.23
CA LYS A 223 -3.02 -16.17 12.08
C LYS A 223 -2.96 -15.25 10.87
N ARG A 224 -1.87 -15.37 10.11
CA ARG A 224 -1.67 -14.67 8.83
C ARG A 224 -1.13 -15.64 7.79
N GLU A 225 -1.80 -15.69 6.64
CA GLU A 225 -1.40 -16.49 5.48
C GLU A 225 -1.43 -15.62 4.23
N CYS A 226 -0.26 -15.38 3.65
CA CYS A 226 -0.11 -14.61 2.41
C CYS A 226 0.53 -15.51 1.35
N PRO A 227 -0.26 -16.23 0.54
CA PRO A 227 0.27 -17.20 -0.42
C PRO A 227 1.06 -16.52 -1.55
N ASP A 228 2.19 -17.13 -1.90
CA ASP A 228 3.03 -16.66 -3.01
C ASP A 228 2.28 -16.67 -4.35
N GLY A 229 2.54 -15.64 -5.16
CA GLY A 229 2.01 -15.55 -6.53
C GLY A 229 0.54 -15.13 -6.64
N LEU A 230 -0.18 -14.92 -5.52
CA LEU A 230 -1.56 -14.42 -5.54
C LEU A 230 -1.60 -12.90 -5.36
N THR A 231 -1.13 -12.17 -6.38
CA THR A 231 -1.22 -10.70 -6.40
C THR A 231 -2.67 -10.25 -6.55
N LEU A 232 -3.06 -9.15 -5.90
CA LEU A 232 -4.39 -8.55 -6.02
C LEU A 232 -4.74 -8.27 -7.49
N ARG A 233 -3.79 -7.72 -8.25
CA ARG A 233 -3.96 -7.46 -9.68
C ARG A 233 -4.21 -8.76 -10.47
N GLY A 234 -3.43 -9.81 -10.21
CA GLY A 234 -3.62 -11.13 -10.82
C GLY A 234 -5.00 -11.72 -10.50
N LEU A 235 -5.41 -11.67 -9.24
CA LEU A 235 -6.73 -12.14 -8.78
C LEU A 235 -7.87 -11.38 -9.45
N PHE A 236 -7.74 -10.06 -9.64
CA PHE A 236 -8.73 -9.26 -10.33
C PHE A 236 -8.82 -9.57 -11.83
N LEU A 237 -7.66 -9.72 -12.51
CA LEU A 237 -7.62 -10.16 -13.91
C LEU A 237 -8.31 -11.53 -14.10
N ASP A 238 -8.00 -12.47 -13.21
CA ASP A 238 -8.61 -13.80 -13.20
C ASP A 238 -10.11 -13.75 -12.95
N TYR A 239 -10.55 -12.94 -11.99
CA TYR A 239 -11.97 -12.71 -11.73
C TYR A 239 -12.69 -12.21 -12.98
N VAL A 240 -12.15 -11.18 -13.66
CA VAL A 240 -12.77 -10.62 -14.87
C VAL A 240 -12.88 -11.66 -15.98
N ARG A 241 -11.80 -12.42 -16.22
CA ARG A 241 -11.80 -13.51 -17.21
C ARG A 241 -12.79 -14.61 -16.87
N GLN A 242 -12.88 -15.02 -15.61
CA GLN A 242 -13.80 -16.06 -15.16
C GLN A 242 -15.26 -15.63 -15.31
N GLN A 243 -15.62 -14.40 -14.92
CA GLN A 243 -16.97 -13.88 -15.13
C GLN A 243 -17.32 -13.80 -16.62
N THR A 244 -16.37 -13.32 -17.44
CA THR A 244 -16.55 -13.21 -18.90
C THR A 244 -16.73 -14.57 -19.56
N ALA A 245 -15.93 -15.57 -19.19
CA ALA A 245 -16.07 -16.94 -19.66
C ALA A 245 -17.41 -17.57 -19.24
N ALA A 246 -17.97 -17.14 -18.10
CA ALA A 246 -19.31 -17.50 -17.65
C ALA A 246 -20.44 -16.69 -18.30
N GLY A 247 -20.14 -15.84 -19.31
CA GLY A 247 -21.11 -15.02 -20.02
C GLY A 247 -21.63 -13.82 -19.21
N LYS A 248 -20.96 -13.45 -18.12
CA LYS A 248 -21.33 -12.35 -17.24
C LYS A 248 -20.52 -11.10 -17.55
N LYS A 249 -21.16 -9.93 -17.39
CA LYS A 249 -20.48 -8.65 -17.34
C LYS A 249 -20.01 -8.37 -15.91
N ILE A 250 -18.97 -7.56 -15.78
CA ILE A 250 -18.48 -7.09 -14.49
C ILE A 250 -19.41 -5.98 -14.00
N THR A 251 -19.95 -6.18 -12.81
CA THR A 251 -20.90 -5.27 -12.19
C THR A 251 -20.64 -5.18 -10.69
N SER A 252 -21.19 -4.16 -10.06
CA SER A 252 -21.10 -3.91 -8.62
C SER A 252 -22.35 -3.17 -8.18
N LYS A 253 -22.59 -3.07 -6.88
CA LYS A 253 -23.73 -2.35 -6.32
C LYS A 253 -23.33 -1.55 -5.10
N LEU A 254 -24.05 -0.45 -4.89
CA LEU A 254 -24.10 0.25 -3.61
C LEU A 254 -25.22 -0.39 -2.82
N ASP A 255 -24.88 -1.12 -1.75
CA ASP A 255 -25.84 -1.82 -0.90
C ASP A 255 -25.93 -1.21 0.50
N GLY A 256 -25.26 -0.08 0.74
CA GLY A 256 -25.27 0.58 2.04
C GLY A 256 -24.42 -0.17 3.07
N ARG A 257 -23.39 -0.90 2.62
CA ARG A 257 -22.46 -1.57 3.54
C ARG A 257 -21.67 -0.61 4.41
N ILE A 258 -21.56 0.65 4.02
CA ILE A 258 -21.11 1.72 4.92
C ILE A 258 -22.04 2.92 4.76
N THR A 259 -22.79 3.25 5.81
CA THR A 259 -23.76 4.35 5.80
C THR A 259 -23.40 5.42 6.82
N VAL A 260 -23.60 6.69 6.45
CA VAL A 260 -23.45 7.82 7.37
C VAL A 260 -24.80 8.15 7.98
N VAL A 261 -24.96 7.92 9.28
CA VAL A 261 -26.20 8.19 10.01
C VAL A 261 -26.26 9.67 10.41
N PRO A 262 -27.31 10.42 10.00
CA PRO A 262 -27.49 11.82 10.36
C PRO A 262 -27.62 12.02 11.87
N ALA A 263 -27.26 13.21 12.35
CA ALA A 263 -27.34 13.53 13.77
C ALA A 263 -28.75 13.40 14.37
N SER A 264 -29.78 13.65 13.56
CA SER A 264 -31.19 13.57 13.92
C SER A 264 -31.70 12.15 14.15
N ASP A 265 -31.02 11.15 13.58
CA ASP A 265 -31.52 9.78 13.48
C ASP A 265 -30.81 8.84 14.47
N ARG A 266 -29.87 9.39 15.25
CA ARG A 266 -29.18 8.69 16.33
C ARG A 266 -30.13 8.59 17.54
N LYS A 267 -30.57 7.36 17.86
CA LYS A 267 -31.33 7.06 19.08
C LYS A 267 -30.42 6.95 20.29
#